data_AF-A0A976IIU1-F1
#
_entry.id   AF-A0A976IIU1-F1
#
_cell.length_a   1.000
_cell.length_b   1.000
_cell.length_c   1.000
_cell.angle_alpha   90.00
_cell.angle_beta   90.00
_cell.angle_gamma   90.00
#
_symmetry.space_group_name_H-M   'P 1'
#
loop_
_entity.id
_entity.type
_entity.pdbx_description
1 polymer ?
#
loop_
_entity_poly.entity_id
_entity_poly.type
_entity_poly.pdbx_seq_one_letter_code
_entity_poly.pdbx_strand_id
1 'polypeptide(L)'
;MACIDTMQEQYSHVVAIELDSSMDDVSFTKAQPAPLFHERVIYFRDVDSSDIPQVRALHEEWFPIRYNQAFYEGAAHGLWMETSCPLFARLAVEMQPALELQTPIKSSLQDRQSENVFGAVTASTLPLSKVDDFNLISSDDWEHTQIMYILTLGTRSSARRMGIATALLQECIAQACRQPQCGAVYLHVKADNLNARRFYEKNGFQNLRYLQDYYMIDGEPHDAFLYIRYVNGATSQSGWFDLITRPLFALFSIASFGWRKLIEGFALKEFEGSTRKYTRNAVSIESTGLVLV
;
A
#
# COMPACT_ATOMS: atom_id res chain seq x y z
N MET A 1 -26.94 9.00 21.17
CA MET A 1 -27.74 10.10 20.58
C MET A 1 -26.75 11.04 19.90
N ALA A 2 -26.73 11.26 18.59
CA ALA A 2 -27.64 10.91 17.51
C ALA A 2 -26.81 10.33 16.34
N CYS A 3 -27.26 9.19 15.82
CA CYS A 3 -26.82 8.65 14.53
C CYS A 3 -27.63 9.38 13.47
N ILE A 4 -26.95 10.13 12.61
CA ILE A 4 -27.60 10.78 11.47
C ILE A 4 -27.56 9.75 10.34
N ASP A 5 -28.72 9.19 10.04
CA ASP A 5 -29.00 8.47 8.80
C ASP A 5 -28.58 9.34 7.61
N THR A 6 -27.58 8.89 6.87
CA THR A 6 -27.38 9.32 5.50
C THR A 6 -26.96 8.12 4.68
N MET A 7 -27.95 7.52 4.00
CA MET A 7 -27.72 6.70 2.82
C MET A 7 -26.98 7.57 1.80
N GLN A 8 -25.67 7.48 1.77
CA GLN A 8 -24.87 8.18 0.79
C GLN A 8 -24.56 7.23 -0.36
N GLU A 9 -25.23 7.50 -1.48
CA GLU A 9 -25.05 6.87 -2.78
C GLU A 9 -23.57 6.76 -3.14
N GLN A 10 -23.26 5.68 -3.86
CA GLN A 10 -21.95 5.29 -4.36
C GLN A 10 -21.45 6.31 -5.42
N TYR A 11 -21.00 7.49 -4.96
CA TYR A 11 -20.41 8.51 -5.81
C TYR A 11 -18.89 8.41 -5.80
N SER A 12 -18.30 8.45 -6.99
CA SER A 12 -16.86 8.60 -7.21
C SER A 12 -16.37 9.85 -6.49
N HIS A 13 -15.45 9.69 -5.53
CA HIS A 13 -14.76 10.84 -4.96
C HIS A 13 -13.83 11.42 -6.02
N VAL A 14 -14.11 12.65 -6.46
CA VAL A 14 -13.28 13.40 -7.40
C VAL A 14 -12.48 14.43 -6.60
N VAL A 15 -11.16 14.42 -6.76
CA VAL A 15 -10.25 15.40 -6.14
C VAL A 15 -9.54 16.13 -7.27
N ALA A 16 -9.84 17.41 -7.44
CA ALA A 16 -9.05 18.31 -8.27
C ALA A 16 -7.78 18.72 -7.50
N ILE A 17 -6.62 18.62 -8.13
CA ILE A 17 -5.34 18.98 -7.52
C ILE A 17 -4.65 20.03 -8.39
N GLU A 18 -4.51 21.24 -7.86
CA GLU A 18 -3.74 22.34 -8.45
C GLU A 18 -2.24 22.10 -8.23
N LEU A 19 -1.44 22.16 -9.30
CA LEU A 19 0.02 22.05 -9.25
C LEU A 19 0.67 23.34 -9.74
N ASP A 20 1.58 23.89 -8.95
CA ASP A 20 2.44 25.01 -9.34
C ASP A 20 3.65 24.49 -10.12
N SER A 21 3.82 24.98 -11.36
CA SER A 21 4.96 24.66 -12.21
C SER A 21 5.93 25.83 -12.23
N SER A 22 6.88 25.88 -11.30
CA SER A 22 7.98 26.84 -11.38
C SER A 22 9.16 26.24 -12.15
N MET A 23 9.45 26.79 -13.34
CA MET A 23 10.68 26.57 -14.11
C MET A 23 11.63 27.76 -14.01
N ASP A 24 12.91 27.48 -14.26
CA ASP A 24 14.09 28.35 -14.22
C ASP A 24 14.06 29.65 -15.07
N ASP A 25 15.06 30.47 -14.77
CA ASP A 25 15.37 31.88 -15.09
C ASP A 25 15.32 32.36 -16.58
N VAL A 26 14.53 33.42 -16.78
CA VAL A 26 14.61 34.65 -17.62
C VAL A 26 15.32 34.66 -19.01
N SER A 27 14.59 35.10 -20.06
CA SER A 27 14.86 36.33 -20.87
C SER A 27 13.77 36.64 -21.94
N PHE A 28 13.83 37.85 -22.50
CA PHE A 28 12.72 38.74 -22.90
C PHE A 28 11.88 38.43 -24.17
N THR A 29 10.62 38.90 -24.10
CA THR A 29 9.71 39.40 -25.17
C THR A 29 9.14 38.42 -26.20
N LYS A 30 7.96 37.88 -25.85
CA LYS A 30 6.76 37.84 -26.69
C LYS A 30 5.57 37.70 -25.73
N ALA A 31 4.43 38.34 -25.99
CA ALA A 31 3.23 38.11 -25.18
C ALA A 31 2.91 36.61 -25.22
N GLN A 32 3.28 35.90 -24.15
CA GLN A 32 2.94 34.50 -23.99
C GLN A 32 1.45 34.44 -23.68
N PRO A 33 0.69 33.52 -24.29
CA PRO A 33 -0.63 33.20 -23.77
C PRO A 33 -0.45 32.79 -22.30
N ALA A 34 -1.37 33.22 -21.43
CA ALA A 34 -1.37 32.80 -20.03
C ALA A 34 -1.13 31.28 -19.96
N PRO A 35 -0.26 30.80 -19.04
CA PRO A 35 -0.01 29.37 -18.95
C PRO A 35 -1.35 28.64 -18.85
N LEU A 36 -1.61 27.75 -19.82
CA LEU A 36 -2.77 26.88 -19.79
C LEU A 36 -2.56 25.94 -18.61
N PHE A 37 -3.10 26.31 -17.45
CA PHE A 37 -3.20 25.42 -16.31
C PHE A 37 -4.05 24.23 -16.72
N HIS A 38 -3.40 23.08 -16.93
CA HIS A 38 -4.11 21.83 -17.14
C HIS A 38 -4.47 21.31 -15.76
N GLU A 39 -5.67 21.67 -15.29
CA GLU A 39 -6.22 21.13 -14.06
C GLU A 39 -6.37 19.61 -14.23
N ARG A 40 -5.55 18.85 -13.48
CA ARG A 40 -5.65 17.39 -13.49
C ARG A 40 -6.72 16.98 -12.50
N VAL A 41 -7.76 16.37 -13.04
CA VAL A 41 -8.84 15.81 -12.23
C VAL A 41 -8.51 14.36 -11.94
N ILE A 42 -8.33 14.02 -10.66
CA ILE A 42 -8.09 12.65 -10.21
C ILE A 42 -9.39 12.09 -9.64
N TYR A 43 -9.76 10.88 -10.05
CA TYR A 43 -10.88 10.13 -9.47
C TYR A 43 -10.43 8.75 -9.01
N PHE A 44 -11.19 8.19 -8.08
CA PHE A 44 -10.91 6.86 -7.53
C PHE A 44 -11.92 5.84 -8.05
N ARG A 45 -11.41 4.70 -8.50
CA ARG A 45 -12.23 3.56 -8.94
C ARG A 45 -11.59 2.24 -8.56
N ASP A 46 -12.38 1.18 -8.60
CA ASP A 46 -11.87 -0.16 -8.33
C ASP A 46 -10.96 -0.62 -9.48
N VAL A 47 -10.02 -1.50 -9.14
CA VAL A 47 -9.18 -2.21 -10.12
C VAL A 47 -10.07 -3.13 -10.94
N ASP A 48 -9.88 -3.13 -12.26
CA ASP A 48 -10.47 -4.10 -13.17
C ASP A 48 -9.40 -4.94 -13.88
N SER A 49 -9.84 -5.97 -14.61
CA SER A 49 -8.91 -6.89 -15.28
C SER A 49 -8.09 -6.24 -16.39
N SER A 50 -8.56 -5.11 -16.94
CA SER A 50 -7.84 -4.37 -17.98
C SER A 50 -6.68 -3.55 -17.43
N ASP A 51 -6.71 -3.21 -16.13
CA ASP A 51 -5.65 -2.46 -15.44
C ASP A 51 -4.43 -3.33 -15.09
N ILE A 52 -4.59 -4.66 -15.03
CA ILE A 52 -3.58 -5.59 -14.51
C ILE A 52 -2.18 -5.35 -15.10
N PRO A 53 -1.99 -5.17 -16.42
CA PRO A 53 -0.66 -4.92 -16.98
C PRO A 53 -0.02 -3.64 -16.45
N GLN A 54 -0.79 -2.55 -16.37
CA GLN A 54 -0.30 -1.25 -15.91
C GLN A 54 -0.03 -1.26 -14.41
N VAL A 55 -0.96 -1.81 -13.62
CA VAL A 55 -0.84 -1.92 -12.16
C VAL A 55 0.35 -2.79 -11.79
N ARG A 56 0.60 -3.90 -12.50
CA ARG A 56 1.79 -4.72 -12.30
C ARG A 56 3.07 -3.95 -12.58
N ALA A 57 3.16 -3.28 -13.73
CA ALA A 57 4.35 -2.50 -14.07
C ALA A 57 4.65 -1.44 -13.01
N LEU A 58 3.61 -0.76 -12.50
CA LEU A 58 3.74 0.20 -11.42
C LEU A 58 4.18 -0.47 -10.09
N HIS A 59 3.64 -1.64 -9.74
CA HIS A 59 4.10 -2.36 -8.55
C HIS A 59 5.57 -2.78 -8.65
N GLU A 60 6.02 -3.27 -9.82
CA GLU A 60 7.41 -3.63 -10.06
C GLU A 60 8.36 -2.41 -10.04
N GLU A 61 7.84 -1.21 -10.33
CA GLU A 61 8.56 0.05 -10.17
C GLU A 61 8.61 0.51 -8.70
N TRP A 62 7.50 0.38 -7.97
CA TRP A 62 7.36 0.94 -6.62
C TRP A 62 7.88 0.04 -5.52
N PHE A 63 7.86 -1.28 -5.73
CA PHE A 63 8.17 -2.27 -4.72
C PHE A 63 9.23 -3.26 -5.22
N PRO A 64 10.21 -3.61 -4.37
CA PRO A 64 11.24 -4.60 -4.70
C PRO A 64 10.70 -6.04 -4.56
N ILE A 65 9.54 -6.22 -3.92
CA ILE A 65 8.87 -7.51 -3.77
C ILE A 65 7.93 -7.72 -4.94
N ARG A 66 8.06 -8.87 -5.61
CA ARG A 66 7.23 -9.23 -6.75
C ARG A 66 6.04 -10.06 -6.32
N TYR A 67 4.85 -9.56 -6.68
CA TYR A 67 3.61 -10.30 -6.52
C TYR A 67 3.35 -11.19 -7.74
N ASN A 68 2.75 -12.36 -7.52
CA ASN A 68 2.42 -13.30 -8.58
C ASN A 68 1.20 -12.84 -9.41
N GLN A 69 0.92 -13.52 -10.53
CA GLN A 69 -0.23 -13.23 -11.40
C GLN A 69 -1.58 -13.34 -10.66
N ALA A 70 -1.74 -14.35 -9.79
CA ALA A 70 -2.99 -14.63 -9.08
C ALA A 70 -3.38 -13.51 -8.10
N PHE A 71 -2.40 -12.80 -7.53
CA PHE A 71 -2.65 -11.60 -6.73
C PHE A 71 -3.35 -10.51 -7.56
N TYR A 72 -2.88 -10.22 -8.76
CA TYR A 72 -3.46 -9.18 -9.62
C TYR A 72 -4.83 -9.57 -10.17
N GLU A 73 -5.00 -10.83 -10.57
CA GLU A 73 -6.30 -11.36 -10.99
C GLU A 73 -7.30 -11.30 -9.84
N GLY A 74 -6.86 -11.72 -8.65
CA GLY A 74 -7.64 -11.61 -7.42
C GLY A 74 -8.07 -10.17 -7.12
N ALA A 75 -7.15 -9.21 -7.23
CA ALA A 75 -7.43 -7.79 -7.01
C ALA A 75 -8.53 -7.26 -7.95
N ALA A 76 -8.49 -7.63 -9.24
CA ALA A 76 -9.52 -7.27 -10.21
C ALA A 76 -10.89 -7.92 -9.94
N HIS A 77 -10.92 -9.02 -9.17
CA HIS A 77 -12.14 -9.72 -8.77
C HIS A 77 -12.56 -9.45 -7.31
N GLY A 78 -11.85 -8.57 -6.61
CA GLY A 78 -12.13 -8.25 -5.21
C GLY A 78 -11.83 -9.40 -4.23
N LEU A 79 -10.95 -10.33 -4.58
CA LEU A 79 -10.65 -11.54 -3.80
C LEU A 79 -9.15 -11.77 -3.67
N TRP A 80 -8.66 -11.98 -2.46
CA TRP A 80 -7.28 -12.41 -2.24
C TRP A 80 -7.20 -13.92 -2.34
N MET A 81 -6.68 -14.42 -3.47
CA MET A 81 -6.71 -15.84 -3.83
C MET A 81 -6.04 -16.76 -2.80
N GLU A 82 -4.96 -16.30 -2.16
CA GLU A 82 -4.21 -17.11 -1.19
C GLU A 82 -4.96 -17.32 0.13
N THR A 83 -5.77 -16.35 0.56
CA THR A 83 -6.51 -16.41 1.83
C THR A 83 -7.99 -16.68 1.64
N SER A 84 -8.49 -16.60 0.41
CA SER A 84 -9.91 -16.58 0.04
C SER A 84 -10.70 -15.51 0.80
N CYS A 85 -10.06 -14.39 1.13
CA CYS A 85 -10.68 -13.27 1.83
C CYS A 85 -10.94 -12.10 0.86
N PRO A 86 -11.93 -11.23 1.16
CA PRO A 86 -12.18 -10.04 0.34
C PRO A 86 -10.93 -9.17 0.21
N LEU A 87 -10.64 -8.73 -1.01
CA LEU A 87 -9.54 -7.83 -1.34
C LEU A 87 -10.12 -6.52 -1.87
N PHE A 88 -9.95 -5.47 -1.11
CA PHE A 88 -10.21 -4.11 -1.54
C PHE A 88 -9.04 -3.62 -2.39
N ALA A 89 -9.29 -3.22 -3.63
CA ALA A 89 -8.26 -2.72 -4.53
C ALA A 89 -8.76 -1.46 -5.26
N ARG A 90 -8.09 -0.32 -5.03
CA ARG A 90 -8.51 0.99 -5.52
C ARG A 90 -7.39 1.67 -6.27
N LEU A 91 -7.73 2.32 -7.38
CA LEU A 91 -6.83 3.12 -8.21
C LEU A 91 -7.15 4.59 -8.09
N ALA A 92 -6.11 5.43 -8.16
CA ALA A 92 -6.21 6.86 -8.41
C ALA A 92 -5.87 7.11 -9.87
N VAL A 93 -6.84 7.62 -10.63
CA VAL A 93 -6.77 7.71 -12.09
C VAL A 93 -6.99 9.15 -12.53
N GLU A 94 -6.20 9.59 -13.51
CA GLU A 94 -6.42 10.88 -14.17
C GLU A 94 -7.59 10.79 -15.15
N MET A 95 -8.57 11.66 -14.96
CA MET A 95 -9.66 11.85 -15.90
C MET A 95 -9.09 12.52 -17.15
N GLN A 96 -9.13 11.80 -18.27
CA GLN A 96 -8.87 12.42 -19.54
C GLN A 96 -10.05 13.35 -19.88
N PRO A 97 -9.82 14.62 -20.23
CA PRO A 97 -10.90 15.46 -20.71
C PRO A 97 -11.48 14.81 -21.95
N ALA A 98 -12.80 14.63 -21.98
CA ALA A 98 -13.50 14.17 -23.17
C ALA A 98 -13.28 15.23 -24.26
N LEU A 99 -12.28 15.01 -25.13
CA LEU A 99 -12.15 15.77 -26.36
C LEU A 99 -13.49 15.64 -27.09
N GLU A 100 -14.15 16.78 -27.27
CA GLU A 100 -15.47 16.98 -27.84
C GLU A 100 -15.78 16.00 -28.97
N LEU A 101 -16.41 14.87 -28.65
CA LEU A 101 -16.99 13.97 -29.64
C LEU A 101 -18.50 13.98 -29.44
N GLN A 102 -19.19 14.55 -30.44
CA GLN A 102 -20.64 14.68 -30.57
C GLN A 102 -21.34 13.33 -30.77
N THR A 103 -20.94 12.28 -30.06
CA THR A 103 -21.58 10.96 -30.13
C THR A 103 -21.73 10.37 -28.73
N PRO A 104 -22.86 9.70 -28.43
CA PRO A 104 -23.16 9.22 -27.09
C PRO A 104 -22.10 8.21 -26.64
N ILE A 105 -21.37 8.60 -25.60
CA ILE A 105 -20.22 7.89 -25.03
C ILE A 105 -20.70 6.54 -24.50
N LYS A 106 -20.46 5.47 -25.26
CA LYS A 106 -20.22 4.16 -24.65
C LYS A 106 -18.76 4.20 -24.25
N SER A 107 -18.46 4.28 -22.95
CA SER A 107 -17.10 4.12 -22.42
C SER A 107 -16.56 2.80 -22.96
N SER A 108 -15.71 2.85 -23.98
CA SER A 108 -15.23 1.64 -24.62
C SER A 108 -14.22 0.98 -23.69
N LEU A 109 -14.12 -0.35 -23.72
CA LEU A 109 -13.08 -1.07 -22.96
C LEU A 109 -11.65 -0.62 -23.34
N GLN A 110 -11.48 -0.02 -24.52
CA GLN A 110 -10.21 0.54 -24.99
C GLN A 110 -9.88 1.88 -24.32
N ASP A 111 -10.87 2.72 -24.00
CA ASP A 111 -10.64 3.99 -23.29
C ASP A 111 -10.04 3.73 -21.90
N ARG A 112 -10.48 2.66 -21.22
CA ARG A 112 -9.99 2.29 -19.87
C ARG A 112 -8.52 1.86 -19.84
N GLN A 113 -8.04 1.15 -20.87
CA GLN A 113 -6.63 0.77 -20.95
C GLN A 113 -5.70 1.97 -21.16
N SER A 114 -6.24 3.10 -21.62
CA SER A 114 -5.48 4.34 -21.83
C SER A 114 -5.44 5.25 -20.59
N GLU A 115 -6.22 4.92 -19.56
CA GLU A 115 -6.28 5.70 -18.34
C GLU A 115 -4.92 5.73 -17.62
N ASN A 116 -4.55 6.91 -17.13
CA ASN A 116 -3.25 7.09 -16.50
C ASN A 116 -3.39 6.90 -14.98
N VAL A 117 -2.92 5.74 -14.50
CA VAL A 117 -2.95 5.40 -13.07
C VAL A 117 -1.81 6.11 -12.34
N PHE A 118 -2.15 6.97 -11.38
CA PHE A 118 -1.20 7.71 -10.55
C PHE A 118 -0.93 7.04 -9.20
N GLY A 119 -1.81 6.18 -8.74
CA GLY A 119 -1.63 5.45 -7.49
C GLY A 119 -2.55 4.24 -7.38
N ALA A 120 -2.18 3.32 -6.51
CA ALA A 120 -2.98 2.14 -6.20
C ALA A 120 -2.85 1.80 -4.72
N VAL A 121 -3.90 1.22 -4.16
CA VAL A 121 -3.89 0.60 -2.84
C VAL A 121 -4.60 -0.74 -2.91
N THR A 122 -4.05 -1.74 -2.21
CA THR A 122 -4.69 -3.04 -2.00
C THR A 122 -4.71 -3.37 -0.51
N ALA A 123 -5.84 -3.82 -0.01
CA ALA A 123 -6.04 -4.16 1.40
C ALA A 123 -7.04 -5.32 1.54
N SER A 124 -6.81 -6.25 2.46
CA SER A 124 -7.73 -7.36 2.70
C SER A 124 -8.26 -7.34 4.12
N THR A 125 -9.56 -7.59 4.29
CA THR A 125 -10.15 -7.79 5.61
C THR A 125 -10.06 -9.28 5.96
N LEU A 126 -9.39 -9.57 7.06
CA LEU A 126 -9.09 -10.92 7.53
C LEU A 126 -9.80 -11.16 8.86
N PRO A 127 -10.37 -12.36 9.07
CA PRO A 127 -10.69 -12.82 10.43
C PRO A 127 -9.41 -12.86 11.27
N LEU A 128 -9.48 -12.48 12.55
CA LEU A 128 -8.34 -12.54 13.46
C LEU A 128 -7.73 -13.95 13.56
N SER A 129 -8.54 -15.00 13.39
CA SER A 129 -8.06 -16.40 13.37
C SER A 129 -7.15 -16.76 12.19
N LYS A 130 -7.13 -15.93 11.13
CA LYS A 130 -6.22 -16.07 9.98
C LYS A 130 -4.98 -15.17 10.08
N VAL A 131 -4.86 -14.38 11.14
CA VAL A 131 -3.71 -13.50 11.35
C VAL A 131 -2.74 -14.22 12.28
N ASP A 132 -1.48 -14.37 11.84
CA ASP A 132 -0.45 -15.05 12.63
C ASP A 132 -0.15 -14.35 13.96
N ASP A 133 -0.48 -13.06 14.03
CA ASP A 133 -0.23 -12.18 15.16
C ASP A 133 -1.50 -11.98 15.98
N PHE A 134 -1.65 -12.81 17.02
CA PHE A 134 -2.86 -12.83 17.85
C PHE A 134 -3.00 -11.61 18.79
N ASN A 135 -1.97 -10.76 18.92
CA ASN A 135 -1.94 -9.65 19.88
C ASN A 135 -2.17 -8.27 19.23
N LEU A 136 -2.81 -8.21 18.06
CA LEU A 136 -3.10 -6.93 17.39
C LEU A 136 -4.26 -6.17 18.04
N ILE A 137 -5.23 -6.89 18.58
CA ILE A 137 -6.43 -6.35 19.25
C ILE A 137 -6.48 -6.95 20.66
N SER A 138 -7.06 -6.22 21.62
CA SER A 138 -7.25 -6.72 22.99
C SER A 138 -7.97 -8.08 23.02
N SER A 139 -7.48 -9.01 23.85
CA SER A 139 -8.09 -10.34 24.01
C SER A 139 -9.50 -10.30 24.59
N ASP A 140 -9.83 -9.23 25.31
CA ASP A 140 -11.15 -9.01 25.91
C ASP A 140 -12.13 -8.37 24.91
N ASP A 141 -11.66 -8.02 23.71
CA ASP A 141 -12.45 -7.44 22.63
C ASP A 141 -13.10 -8.56 21.79
N TRP A 142 -14.29 -8.97 22.22
CA TRP A 142 -15.11 -9.96 21.52
C TRP A 142 -15.97 -9.33 20.40
N GLU A 143 -16.02 -8.00 20.30
CA GLU A 143 -16.81 -7.28 19.32
C GLU A 143 -16.11 -7.22 17.96
N HIS A 144 -14.77 -7.14 17.95
CA HIS A 144 -13.97 -7.01 16.75
C HIS A 144 -13.30 -8.33 16.37
N THR A 145 -13.93 -9.08 15.48
CA THR A 145 -13.44 -10.39 15.01
C THR A 145 -12.55 -10.31 13.76
N GLN A 146 -12.37 -9.12 13.19
CA GLN A 146 -11.66 -8.89 11.93
C GLN A 146 -10.65 -7.75 12.04
N ILE A 147 -9.72 -7.75 11.10
CA ILE A 147 -8.72 -6.70 10.93
C ILE A 147 -8.40 -6.52 9.45
N MET A 148 -8.13 -5.29 9.02
CA MET A 148 -7.74 -4.99 7.65
C MET A 148 -6.22 -4.89 7.52
N TYR A 149 -5.64 -5.67 6.62
CA TYR A 149 -4.23 -5.61 6.27
C TYR A 149 -4.05 -4.83 4.97
N ILE A 150 -3.22 -3.78 4.93
CA ILE A 150 -2.82 -3.12 3.68
C ILE A 150 -1.63 -3.90 3.11
N LEU A 151 -1.81 -4.45 1.91
CA LEU A 151 -0.79 -5.24 1.21
C LEU A 151 0.13 -4.32 0.41
N THR A 152 -0.44 -3.36 -0.32
CA THR A 152 0.33 -2.42 -1.14
C THR A 152 -0.34 -1.04 -1.12
N LEU A 153 0.48 0.01 -1.13
CA LEU A 153 0.06 1.40 -1.30
C LEU A 153 1.20 2.14 -1.99
N GLY A 154 0.95 2.59 -3.21
CA GLY A 154 1.97 3.26 -4.00
C GLY A 154 1.41 4.37 -4.86
N THR A 155 2.26 5.33 -5.18
CA THR A 155 1.96 6.42 -6.10
C THR A 155 3.17 6.71 -6.96
N ARG A 156 2.94 7.09 -8.22
CA ARG A 156 3.99 7.56 -9.11
C ARG A 156 4.76 8.72 -8.48
N SER A 157 6.06 8.79 -8.77
CA SER A 157 6.92 9.88 -8.30
C SER A 157 6.41 11.27 -8.72
N SER A 158 5.86 11.36 -9.94
CA SER A 158 5.21 12.57 -10.48
C SER A 158 3.92 12.99 -9.76
N ALA A 159 3.31 12.09 -8.99
CA ALA A 159 2.11 12.34 -8.18
C ALA A 159 2.42 12.61 -6.70
N ARG A 160 3.70 12.64 -6.31
CA ARG A 160 4.06 12.82 -4.90
C ARG A 160 3.70 14.21 -4.43
N ARG A 161 3.42 14.31 -3.13
CA ARG A 161 3.05 15.56 -2.46
C ARG A 161 1.72 16.18 -2.93
N MET A 162 0.97 15.50 -3.79
CA MET A 162 -0.37 15.87 -4.24
C MET A 162 -1.50 15.31 -3.36
N GLY A 163 -1.19 14.60 -2.28
CA GLY A 163 -2.20 14.03 -1.37
C GLY A 163 -2.88 12.74 -1.88
N ILE A 164 -2.54 12.24 -3.08
CA ILE A 164 -3.13 11.01 -3.65
C ILE A 164 -2.95 9.79 -2.74
N ALA A 165 -1.73 9.55 -2.22
CA ALA A 165 -1.47 8.45 -1.31
C ALA A 165 -2.31 8.57 -0.01
N THR A 166 -2.47 9.79 0.51
CA THR A 166 -3.32 10.06 1.66
C THR A 166 -4.77 9.72 1.35
N ALA A 167 -5.29 10.14 0.20
CA ALA A 167 -6.67 9.86 -0.21
C ALA A 167 -6.92 8.35 -0.37
N LEU A 168 -6.01 7.61 -1.02
CA LEU A 168 -6.07 6.14 -1.12
C LEU A 168 -6.06 5.47 0.25
N LEU A 169 -5.19 5.93 1.16
CA LEU A 169 -5.16 5.41 2.53
C LEU A 169 -6.48 5.69 3.28
N GLN A 170 -7.09 6.86 3.08
CA GLN A 170 -8.39 7.16 3.66
C GLN A 170 -9.51 6.28 3.09
N GLU A 171 -9.49 5.92 1.80
CA GLU A 171 -10.45 4.95 1.22
C GLU A 171 -10.36 3.60 1.94
N CYS A 172 -9.14 3.10 2.23
CA CYS A 172 -8.95 1.88 3.02
C CYS A 172 -9.48 2.01 4.45
N ILE A 173 -9.13 3.09 5.16
CA ILE A 173 -9.60 3.32 6.52
C ILE A 173 -11.14 3.41 6.55
N ALA A 174 -11.73 4.13 5.60
CA ALA A 174 -13.19 4.20 5.46
C ALA A 174 -13.80 2.82 5.22
N GLN A 175 -13.17 1.99 4.38
CA GLN A 175 -13.63 0.61 4.14
C GLN A 175 -13.55 -0.28 5.38
N ALA A 176 -12.55 -0.09 6.25
CA ALA A 176 -12.49 -0.75 7.54
C ALA A 176 -13.58 -0.23 8.50
N CYS A 177 -13.78 1.09 8.58
CA CYS A 177 -14.81 1.70 9.42
C CYS A 177 -16.24 1.27 9.03
N ARG A 178 -16.50 0.96 7.76
CA ARG A 178 -17.81 0.43 7.30
C ARG A 178 -18.11 -0.99 7.78
N GLN A 179 -17.11 -1.70 8.30
CA GLN A 179 -17.25 -3.07 8.79
C GLN A 179 -17.16 -3.07 10.33
N PRO A 180 -18.29 -3.10 11.06
CA PRO A 180 -18.28 -2.96 12.53
C PRO A 180 -17.40 -4.00 13.25
N GLN A 181 -17.21 -5.16 12.65
CA GLN A 181 -16.37 -6.25 13.18
C GLN A 181 -14.87 -6.03 12.95
N CYS A 182 -14.47 -5.05 12.13
CA CYS A 182 -13.07 -4.74 11.86
C CYS A 182 -12.55 -3.78 12.92
N GLY A 183 -11.59 -4.20 13.76
CA GLY A 183 -11.08 -3.37 14.85
C GLY A 183 -9.85 -2.53 14.51
N ALA A 184 -9.11 -2.88 13.45
CA ALA A 184 -7.92 -2.12 13.09
C ALA A 184 -7.56 -2.23 11.60
N VAL A 185 -6.72 -1.30 11.16
CA VAL A 185 -5.99 -1.34 9.90
C VAL A 185 -4.52 -1.45 10.24
N TYR A 186 -3.81 -2.41 9.66
CA TYR A 186 -2.38 -2.60 9.91
C TYR A 186 -1.60 -2.89 8.63
N LEU A 187 -0.28 -2.72 8.71
CA LEU A 187 0.66 -2.91 7.61
C LEU A 187 2.09 -3.07 8.12
N HIS A 188 2.96 -3.57 7.25
CA HIS A 188 4.39 -3.64 7.49
C HIS A 188 5.10 -2.57 6.68
N VAL A 189 6.10 -1.92 7.26
CA VAL A 189 6.94 -0.94 6.59
C VAL A 189 8.39 -1.36 6.64
N LYS A 190 9.12 -1.34 5.52
CA LYS A 190 10.57 -1.58 5.53
C LYS A 190 11.27 -0.59 6.48
N ALA A 191 12.16 -1.07 7.36
CA ALA A 191 12.66 -0.29 8.48
C ALA A 191 13.42 0.99 8.09
N ASP A 192 14.13 0.95 6.96
CA ASP A 192 14.88 2.07 6.38
C ASP A 192 14.04 3.00 5.51
N ASN A 193 12.76 2.70 5.26
CA ASN A 193 11.86 3.59 4.54
C ASN A 193 11.28 4.68 5.44
N LEU A 194 12.09 5.70 5.72
CA LEU A 194 11.72 6.83 6.56
C LEU A 194 10.53 7.63 6.01
N ASN A 195 10.35 7.66 4.68
CA ASN A 195 9.25 8.41 4.05
C ASN A 195 7.90 7.76 4.36
N ALA A 196 7.79 6.44 4.19
CA ALA A 196 6.56 5.70 4.50
C ALA A 196 6.26 5.71 6.00
N ARG A 197 7.28 5.52 6.85
CA ARG A 197 7.12 5.62 8.31
C ARG A 197 6.49 6.94 8.73
N ARG A 198 7.06 8.06 8.29
CA ARG A 198 6.51 9.41 8.54
C ARG A 198 5.12 9.60 7.95
N PHE A 199 4.87 9.03 6.77
CA PHE A 199 3.56 9.08 6.12
C PHE A 199 2.48 8.38 6.94
N TYR A 200 2.74 7.17 7.43
CA TYR A 200 1.78 6.42 8.25
C TYR A 200 1.59 7.05 9.63
N GLU A 201 2.66 7.52 10.28
CA GLU A 201 2.59 8.26 11.55
C GLU A 201 1.73 9.52 11.43
N LYS A 202 1.94 10.31 10.37
CA LYS A 202 1.12 11.50 10.07
C LYS A 202 -0.35 11.15 9.83
N ASN A 203 -0.64 9.95 9.34
CA ASN A 203 -1.99 9.44 9.12
C ASN A 203 -2.53 8.63 10.30
N GLY A 204 -1.98 8.82 11.51
CA GLY A 204 -2.53 8.28 12.75
C GLY A 204 -2.29 6.78 12.96
N PHE A 205 -1.36 6.18 12.21
CA PHE A 205 -0.85 4.85 12.54
C PHE A 205 0.21 4.96 13.63
N GLN A 206 0.22 3.98 14.52
CA GLN A 206 1.18 3.81 15.59
C GLN A 206 2.18 2.73 15.20
N ASN A 207 3.46 2.96 15.46
CA ASN A 207 4.47 1.92 15.35
C ASN A 207 4.29 0.95 16.52
N LEU A 208 3.86 -0.28 16.23
CA LEU A 208 3.56 -1.28 17.25
C LEU A 208 4.79 -2.10 17.64
N ARG A 209 5.63 -2.48 16.66
CA ARG A 209 6.82 -3.31 16.91
C ARG A 209 7.83 -3.26 15.77
N TYR A 210 9.08 -3.54 16.12
CA TYR A 210 10.16 -3.85 15.18
C TYR A 210 10.20 -5.34 14.86
N LEU A 211 10.46 -5.68 13.60
CA LEU A 211 10.53 -7.04 13.09
C LEU A 211 11.88 -7.23 12.40
N GLN A 212 12.75 -8.00 13.03
CA GLN A 212 14.08 -8.30 12.48
C GLN A 212 13.98 -9.29 11.31
N ASP A 213 14.78 -9.08 10.26
CA ASP A 213 14.94 -9.99 9.10
C ASP A 213 13.59 -10.38 8.45
N TYR A 214 12.65 -9.44 8.42
CA TYR A 214 11.26 -9.67 8.02
C TYR A 214 11.09 -9.87 6.51
N TYR A 215 11.76 -9.07 5.69
CA TYR A 215 11.73 -9.18 4.23
C TYR A 215 12.98 -9.86 3.71
N MET A 216 12.84 -10.69 2.68
CA MET A 216 13.94 -11.19 1.87
C MET A 216 13.88 -10.51 0.50
N ILE A 217 14.78 -9.58 0.24
CA ILE A 217 14.84 -8.82 -1.02
C ILE A 217 16.18 -9.10 -1.66
N ASP A 218 16.16 -9.61 -2.89
CA ASP A 218 17.37 -9.97 -3.66
C ASP A 218 18.34 -10.91 -2.91
N GLY A 219 17.80 -11.75 -2.01
CA GLY A 219 18.58 -12.70 -1.20
C GLY A 219 19.12 -12.13 0.11
N GLU A 220 18.92 -10.84 0.38
CA GLU A 220 19.35 -10.18 1.62
C GLU A 220 18.16 -9.97 2.58
N PRO A 221 18.37 -10.18 3.89
CA PRO A 221 17.35 -9.92 4.89
C PRO A 221 17.23 -8.41 5.15
N HIS A 222 16.00 -7.95 5.37
CA HIS A 222 15.69 -6.57 5.72
C HIS A 222 14.64 -6.51 6.82
N ASP A 223 14.87 -5.60 7.76
CA ASP A 223 13.95 -5.39 8.87
C ASP A 223 12.69 -4.61 8.46
N ALA A 224 11.66 -4.71 9.29
CA ALA A 224 10.40 -4.00 9.14
C ALA A 224 9.88 -3.42 10.46
N PHE A 225 8.95 -2.48 10.36
CA PHE A 225 8.09 -2.05 11.46
C PHE A 225 6.65 -2.41 11.14
N LEU A 226 5.93 -2.93 12.13
CA LEU A 226 4.49 -3.10 12.06
C LEU A 226 3.82 -1.81 12.49
N TYR A 227 2.99 -1.24 11.62
CA TYR A 227 2.16 -0.09 11.92
C TYR A 227 0.69 -0.49 12.04
N ILE A 228 -0.02 0.09 13.00
CA ILE A 228 -1.43 -0.18 13.27
C ILE A 228 -2.22 1.09 13.55
N ARG A 229 -3.46 1.15 13.09
CA ARG A 229 -4.44 2.16 13.45
C ARG A 229 -5.75 1.47 13.85
N TYR A 230 -6.17 1.67 15.09
CA TYR A 230 -7.45 1.15 15.58
C TYR A 230 -8.63 1.93 15.00
N VAL A 231 -9.72 1.23 14.71
CA VAL A 231 -10.98 1.75 14.19
C VAL A 231 -12.14 1.11 14.96
N ASN A 232 -13.35 1.64 14.76
CA ASN A 232 -14.59 1.09 15.34
C ASN A 232 -14.64 0.95 16.87
N GLY A 233 -13.72 1.59 17.60
CA GLY A 233 -13.68 1.58 19.07
C GLY A 233 -12.79 0.48 19.65
N ALA A 234 -12.18 -0.36 18.81
CA ALA A 234 -11.19 -1.33 19.27
C ALA A 234 -9.98 -0.62 19.90
N THR A 235 -9.29 -1.34 20.77
CA THR A 235 -8.10 -0.84 21.45
C THR A 235 -6.98 -1.87 21.42
N SER A 236 -5.76 -1.37 21.61
CA SER A 236 -4.60 -2.23 21.81
C SER A 236 -4.77 -3.05 23.09
N GLN A 237 -4.19 -4.25 23.10
CA GLN A 237 -4.05 -5.00 24.33
C GLN A 237 -3.19 -4.21 25.31
N SER A 238 -3.79 -3.66 26.36
CA SER A 238 -3.06 -2.89 27.36
C SER A 238 -2.18 -3.81 28.22
N GLY A 239 -0.87 -3.54 28.27
CA GLY A 239 -0.04 -3.92 29.41
C GLY A 239 0.96 -5.08 29.26
N TRP A 240 1.56 -5.32 28.09
CA TRP A 240 2.67 -6.28 27.95
C TRP A 240 3.82 -5.64 27.17
N PHE A 241 4.93 -5.41 27.88
CA PHE A 241 6.16 -4.83 27.37
C PHE A 241 6.64 -5.50 26.08
N ASP A 242 7.24 -4.68 25.21
CA ASP A 242 8.04 -5.01 24.02
C ASP A 242 8.51 -6.48 23.98
N LEU A 243 7.69 -7.35 23.36
CA LEU A 243 8.10 -8.73 23.15
C LEU A 243 9.13 -8.73 22.01
N ILE A 244 10.40 -8.77 22.39
CA ILE A 244 11.51 -9.05 21.47
C ILE A 244 11.35 -10.46 20.91
N THR A 245 11.13 -10.48 19.59
CA THR A 245 11.39 -11.55 18.62
C THR A 245 10.77 -12.93 18.87
N ARG A 246 9.78 -13.26 18.04
CA ARG A 246 9.79 -14.52 17.29
C ARG A 246 9.79 -14.12 15.82
N PRO A 247 10.49 -14.84 14.92
CA PRO A 247 10.29 -14.65 13.49
C PRO A 247 8.82 -15.00 13.21
N LEU A 248 7.97 -13.97 13.13
CA LEU A 248 6.65 -14.14 12.56
C LEU A 248 6.93 -14.42 11.09
N PHE A 249 6.79 -15.68 10.71
CA PHE A 249 6.71 -16.09 9.31
C PHE A 249 5.40 -15.52 8.76
N ALA A 250 5.36 -14.20 8.56
CA ALA A 250 4.20 -13.56 8.02
C ALA A 250 3.87 -14.18 6.67
N LEU A 251 2.60 -14.52 6.51
CA LEU A 251 1.85 -15.05 5.36
C LEU A 251 2.28 -14.59 3.96
N PHE A 252 3.52 -14.86 3.55
CA PHE A 252 3.97 -14.66 2.19
C PHE A 252 4.73 -15.87 1.67
N SER A 253 3.94 -16.88 1.32
CA SER A 253 4.24 -17.78 0.21
C SER A 253 4.00 -17.11 -1.17
N ILE A 254 4.09 -15.77 -1.27
CA ILE A 254 3.60 -15.00 -2.43
C ILE A 254 4.73 -14.49 -3.35
N ALA A 255 5.99 -14.51 -2.90
CA ALA A 255 7.14 -14.29 -3.78
C ALA A 255 7.91 -15.60 -3.98
N SER A 256 7.57 -16.32 -5.04
CA SER A 256 8.38 -17.37 -5.71
C SER A 256 8.99 -18.52 -4.86
N PHE A 257 8.45 -19.72 -5.08
CA PHE A 257 9.22 -20.97 -5.30
C PHE A 257 10.62 -21.07 -4.67
N GLY A 258 10.75 -21.60 -3.44
CA GLY A 258 12.09 -21.93 -2.91
C GLY A 258 12.23 -22.42 -1.47
N TRP A 259 11.22 -22.26 -0.60
CA TRP A 259 11.44 -22.45 0.84
C TRP A 259 11.51 -23.92 1.30
N ARG A 260 10.93 -24.86 0.55
CA ARG A 260 10.99 -26.29 0.91
C ARG A 260 12.42 -26.87 0.91
N LYS A 261 13.39 -26.26 0.21
CA LYS A 261 14.79 -26.74 0.19
C LYS A 261 15.68 -26.16 1.29
N LEU A 262 15.27 -25.10 1.98
CA LEU A 262 16.09 -24.46 3.02
C LEU A 262 15.83 -25.04 4.42
N ILE A 263 14.63 -25.54 4.68
CA ILE A 263 14.28 -26.14 5.98
C ILE A 263 15.03 -27.47 6.18
N GLU A 264 15.36 -28.19 5.10
CA GLU A 264 16.25 -29.36 5.18
C GLU A 264 17.72 -28.99 5.47
N GLY A 265 18.14 -27.73 5.24
CA GLY A 265 19.51 -27.27 5.44
C GLY A 265 19.80 -26.61 6.80
N PHE A 266 18.76 -26.17 7.52
CA PHE A 266 18.91 -25.53 8.84
C PHE A 266 18.75 -26.50 10.03
N ALA A 267 18.37 -27.76 9.77
CA ALA A 267 18.47 -28.81 10.76
C ALA A 267 19.94 -29.27 10.87
N LEU A 268 20.61 -28.82 11.94
CA LEU A 268 21.93 -29.22 12.43
C LEU A 268 23.13 -28.80 11.54
N LYS A 269 23.75 -27.68 11.91
CA LYS A 269 25.16 -27.72 12.36
C LYS A 269 25.53 -26.53 13.22
N GLU A 270 26.17 -26.90 14.31
CA GLU A 270 26.59 -26.11 15.45
C GLU A 270 27.57 -24.99 15.10
N PHE A 271 27.54 -23.98 15.97
CA PHE A 271 28.61 -23.03 16.27
C PHE A 271 30.02 -23.61 16.11
N GLU A 272 30.87 -22.94 15.33
CA GLU A 272 32.23 -22.57 15.76
C GLU A 272 32.81 -21.48 14.85
N GLY A 273 33.56 -20.57 15.47
CA GLY A 273 33.78 -19.21 14.97
C GLY A 273 34.83 -19.03 13.89
N SER A 274 34.91 -17.81 13.35
CA SER A 274 36.15 -17.05 13.21
C SER A 274 35.87 -15.65 12.66
N THR A 275 36.25 -14.65 13.44
CA THR A 275 36.41 -13.26 13.03
C THR A 275 37.26 -13.11 11.77
N ARG A 276 36.74 -12.42 10.74
CA ARG A 276 37.60 -11.77 9.74
C ARG A 276 37.01 -10.45 9.27
N LYS A 277 37.76 -9.38 9.56
CA LYS A 277 37.58 -8.03 9.04
C LYS A 277 37.72 -8.05 7.51
N TYR A 278 36.80 -7.39 6.81
CA TYR A 278 37.02 -6.91 5.45
C TYR A 278 36.54 -5.46 5.33
N THR A 279 37.50 -4.58 5.10
CA THR A 279 37.32 -3.22 4.61
C THR A 279 37.29 -3.24 3.08
N ARG A 280 36.23 -2.71 2.44
CA ARG A 280 36.33 -1.75 1.31
C ARG A 280 34.97 -1.38 0.71
N ASN A 281 34.76 -0.06 0.67
CA ASN A 281 34.22 0.79 -0.41
C ASN A 281 33.12 0.24 -1.35
N ALA A 282 31.95 0.88 -1.29
CA ALA A 282 31.02 1.06 -2.41
C ALA A 282 30.36 2.45 -2.24
N VAL A 283 30.80 3.46 -3.00
CA VAL A 283 30.10 4.04 -4.16
C VAL A 283 28.63 4.37 -3.84
N SER A 284 28.38 5.66 -3.60
CA SER A 284 27.05 6.24 -3.45
C SER A 284 26.31 6.20 -4.78
N ILE A 285 25.25 5.41 -4.86
CA ILE A 285 24.21 5.56 -5.88
C ILE A 285 23.08 6.31 -5.19
N GLU A 286 22.77 7.51 -5.70
CA GLU A 286 21.69 8.36 -5.19
C GLU A 286 20.36 7.60 -5.24
N SER A 287 19.73 7.49 -4.07
CA SER A 287 18.43 6.89 -3.85
C SER A 287 17.34 7.75 -4.52
N THR A 288 16.91 7.35 -5.71
CA THR A 288 15.64 7.79 -6.26
C THR A 288 14.53 7.27 -5.37
N GLY A 289 13.83 8.18 -4.70
CA GLY A 289 12.93 7.84 -3.60
C GLY A 289 11.95 6.73 -3.97
N LEU A 290 11.97 5.64 -3.22
CA LEU A 290 10.94 4.62 -3.20
C LEU A 290 9.94 4.96 -2.08
N VAL A 291 8.65 4.81 -2.37
CA VAL A 291 7.62 4.69 -1.33
C VAL A 291 7.32 3.22 -1.28
N LEU A 292 8.13 2.48 -0.51
CA LEU A 292 7.72 1.15 -0.09
C LEU A 292 6.57 1.29 0.92
N VAL A 293 5.63 0.36 0.88
CA VAL A 293 4.96 -0.05 2.12
C VAL A 293 5.97 -0.98 2.76
#